data_AF-A0A645CB88-F1
#
_entry.id   AF-A0A645CB88-F1
#
_cell.length_a   1.000
_cell.length_b   1.000
_cell.length_c   1.000
_cell.angle_alpha   90.00
_cell.angle_beta   90.00
_cell.angle_gamma   90.00
#
_symmetry.space_group_name_H-M   'P 1'
#
loop_
_entity.id
_entity.type
_entity.pdbx_description
1 polymer ?
#
loop_
_entity_poly.entity_id
_entity_poly.type
_entity_poly.pdbx_seq_one_letter_code
_entity_poly.pdbx_strand_id
1 'polypeptide(L)'
;MAQMTLGSIGGSLTILMLIAAMVLIIQTAFLGASRAMYSMAEEGNLPKFFGKMNPHGTPVNAMIVIALFNMGFIFLGTPAAILAASAIGYVCANGISLFAYVKAKFDPRFSTLERPFKAPGGWQYVAAFFGFFNLPLCLIGIVYLNSLEVGWTSTIVGFVVLTLYLPLWYYSQKEGTPGVEKEKSAASELSV
;
A
#
# COMPACT_ATOMS: atom_id res chain seq x y z
N MET A 1 33.31 -5.29 9.58
CA MET A 1 33.14 -5.53 11.03
C MET A 1 32.97 -7.00 11.39
N ALA A 2 32.09 -7.78 10.74
CA ALA A 2 31.95 -9.22 11.04
C ALA A 2 33.22 -10.08 10.80
N GLN A 3 34.00 -9.78 9.74
CA GLN A 3 35.31 -10.43 9.53
C GLN A 3 36.37 -10.02 10.57
N MET A 4 36.22 -8.85 11.21
CA MET A 4 37.18 -8.37 12.22
C MET A 4 36.95 -9.00 13.59
N THR A 5 35.75 -9.53 13.88
CA THR A 5 35.40 -10.10 15.19
C THR A 5 35.35 -11.62 15.23
N LEU A 6 35.05 -12.30 14.10
CA LEU A 6 34.84 -13.76 14.04
C LEU A 6 35.68 -14.46 12.95
N GLY A 7 36.63 -13.77 12.33
CA GLY A 7 37.46 -14.32 11.25
C GLY A 7 36.69 -14.62 9.95
N SER A 8 37.24 -15.49 9.09
CA SER A 8 36.63 -15.86 7.80
C SER A 8 35.26 -16.52 7.94
N ILE A 9 35.06 -17.28 9.03
CA ILE A 9 33.80 -17.97 9.35
C ILE A 9 32.70 -16.96 9.68
N GLY A 10 33.03 -15.90 10.41
CA GLY A 10 32.08 -14.83 10.75
C GLY A 10 31.53 -14.10 9.53
N GLY A 11 32.36 -13.88 8.49
CA GLY A 11 31.92 -13.27 7.24
C GLY A 11 30.87 -14.11 6.53
N SER A 12 31.17 -15.40 6.33
CA SER A 12 30.25 -16.34 5.64
C SER A 12 28.95 -16.55 6.39
N LEU A 13 28.99 -16.68 7.72
CA LEU A 13 27.78 -16.82 8.55
C LEU A 13 26.89 -15.58 8.46
N THR A 14 27.47 -14.38 8.51
CA THR A 14 26.73 -13.11 8.40
C THR A 14 26.04 -12.99 7.04
N ILE A 15 26.73 -13.38 5.96
CA ILE A 15 26.15 -13.37 4.60
C ILE A 15 24.97 -14.34 4.52
N LEU A 16 25.11 -15.56 5.05
CA LEU A 16 24.01 -16.54 5.07
C LEU A 16 22.80 -16.05 5.85
N MET A 17 23.02 -15.48 7.05
CA MET A 17 21.94 -14.89 7.84
C MET A 17 21.28 -13.71 7.13
N LEU A 18 22.05 -12.85 6.44
CA LEU A 18 21.52 -11.74 5.68
C LEU A 18 20.65 -12.21 4.52
N ILE A 19 21.08 -13.23 3.77
CA ILE A 19 20.31 -13.82 2.68
C ILE A 19 18.99 -14.41 3.23
N ALA A 20 19.06 -15.18 4.32
CA ALA A 20 17.87 -15.73 4.96
C ALA A 20 16.90 -14.63 5.43
N ALA A 21 17.41 -13.56 6.04
CA ALA A 21 16.61 -12.42 6.47
C ALA A 21 15.92 -11.71 5.28
N MET A 22 16.63 -11.50 4.18
CA MET A 22 16.06 -10.91 2.96
C MET A 22 14.92 -11.76 2.40
N VAL A 23 15.13 -13.08 2.31
CA VAL A 23 14.10 -14.01 1.83
C VAL A 23 12.85 -13.98 2.72
N LEU A 24 13.02 -13.92 4.04
CA LEU A 24 11.90 -13.84 4.98
C LEU A 24 11.12 -12.52 4.85
N ILE A 25 11.82 -11.40 4.72
CA ILE A 25 11.19 -10.08 4.56
C ILE A 25 10.38 -10.02 3.27
N ILE A 26 10.94 -10.51 2.16
CA ILE A 26 10.24 -10.52 0.86
C ILE A 26 8.97 -11.37 0.94
N GLN A 27 9.03 -12.58 1.51
CA GLN A 27 7.87 -13.46 1.63
C GLN A 27 6.77 -12.83 2.51
N THR A 28 7.16 -12.25 3.64
CA THR A 28 6.22 -11.59 4.57
C THR A 28 5.52 -10.41 3.89
N ALA A 29 6.27 -9.55 3.20
CA ALA A 29 5.72 -8.42 2.47
C ALA A 29 4.80 -8.87 1.32
N PHE A 30 5.18 -9.90 0.58
CA PHE A 30 4.42 -10.42 -0.56
C PHE A 30 3.07 -11.01 -0.12
N LEU A 31 3.07 -11.83 0.94
CA LEU A 31 1.83 -12.36 1.54
C LEU A 31 0.96 -11.24 2.11
N GLY A 32 1.54 -10.29 2.83
CA GLY A 32 0.82 -9.14 3.39
C GLY A 32 0.13 -8.31 2.32
N ALA A 33 0.84 -7.98 1.24
CA ALA A 33 0.30 -7.20 0.12
C ALA A 33 -0.85 -7.95 -0.58
N SER A 34 -0.73 -9.26 -0.79
CA SER A 34 -1.80 -10.07 -1.42
C SER A 34 -3.09 -10.09 -0.59
N ARG A 35 -2.98 -10.16 0.74
CA ARG A 35 -4.13 -10.13 1.65
C ARG A 35 -4.77 -8.75 1.74
N ALA A 36 -3.97 -7.68 1.77
CA ALA A 36 -4.48 -6.32 1.71
C ALA A 36 -5.24 -6.08 0.39
N MET A 37 -4.70 -6.57 -0.73
CA MET A 37 -5.35 -6.48 -2.04
C MET A 37 -6.65 -7.29 -2.10
N TYR A 38 -6.67 -8.48 -1.51
CA TYR A 38 -7.88 -9.29 -1.37
C TYR A 38 -8.95 -8.58 -0.54
N SER A 39 -8.59 -8.02 0.63
CA SER A 39 -9.52 -7.27 1.49
C SER A 39 -10.10 -6.05 0.77
N MET A 40 -9.28 -5.32 0.01
CA MET A 40 -9.76 -4.21 -0.82
C MET A 40 -10.73 -4.65 -1.92
N ALA A 41 -10.56 -5.86 -2.47
CA ALA A 41 -11.48 -6.41 -3.47
C ALA A 41 -12.81 -6.89 -2.85
N GLU A 42 -12.77 -7.44 -1.64
CA GLU A 42 -13.95 -7.83 -0.87
C GLU A 42 -14.81 -6.61 -0.48
N GLU A 43 -14.16 -5.49 -0.14
CA GLU A 43 -14.83 -4.19 0.09
C GLU A 43 -15.34 -3.50 -1.20
N GLY A 44 -15.09 -4.08 -2.39
CA GLY A 44 -15.50 -3.52 -3.68
C GLY A 44 -14.63 -2.36 -4.20
N ASN A 45 -13.50 -2.06 -3.55
CA ASN A 45 -12.53 -1.06 -4.00
C ASN A 45 -11.62 -1.55 -5.14
N LEU A 46 -11.56 -2.86 -5.37
CA LEU A 46 -10.84 -3.49 -6.50
C LEU A 46 -11.71 -4.50 -7.26
N PRO A 47 -11.44 -4.74 -8.57
CA PRO A 47 -12.22 -5.66 -9.40
C PRO A 47 -12.41 -7.05 -8.77
N LYS A 48 -13.56 -7.70 -9.00
CA LYS A 48 -13.92 -8.99 -8.36
C LYS A 48 -12.94 -10.13 -8.66
N PHE A 49 -12.11 -9.97 -9.69
CA PHE A 49 -11.02 -10.88 -10.02
C PHE A 49 -9.99 -11.05 -8.89
N PHE A 50 -9.74 -9.99 -8.10
CA PHE A 50 -8.78 -9.99 -6.99
C PHE A 50 -9.32 -10.64 -5.71
N GLY A 51 -10.65 -10.69 -5.56
CA GLY A 51 -11.35 -11.32 -4.43
C GLY A 51 -11.55 -12.83 -4.58
N LYS A 52 -11.05 -13.47 -5.65
CA LYS A 52 -11.14 -14.92 -5.82
C LYS A 52 -10.02 -15.62 -5.03
N MET A 53 -10.42 -16.44 -4.06
CA MET A 53 -9.51 -17.32 -3.33
C MET A 53 -9.49 -18.75 -3.91
N ASN A 54 -8.33 -19.40 -3.84
CA ASN A 54 -8.21 -20.83 -4.11
C ASN A 54 -8.76 -21.66 -2.92
N PRO A 55 -9.07 -22.97 -3.06
CA PRO A 55 -9.59 -23.80 -1.96
C PRO A 55 -8.72 -23.84 -0.70
N HIS A 56 -7.45 -23.46 -0.82
CA HIS A 56 -6.48 -23.36 0.28
C HIS A 56 -6.47 -21.96 0.96
N GLY A 57 -7.49 -21.13 0.72
CA GLY A 57 -7.63 -19.80 1.34
C GLY A 57 -6.57 -18.78 0.92
N THR A 58 -5.88 -19.01 -0.21
CA THR A 58 -4.82 -18.13 -0.70
C THR A 58 -5.30 -17.34 -1.93
N PRO A 59 -5.16 -16.00 -1.95
CA PRO A 59 -5.57 -15.16 -3.08
C PRO A 59 -4.54 -15.22 -4.21
N VAL A 60 -4.56 -16.32 -4.97
CA VAL A 60 -3.60 -16.60 -6.05
C VAL A 60 -3.61 -15.52 -7.13
N ASN A 61 -4.78 -14.99 -7.49
CA ASN A 61 -4.90 -13.93 -8.49
C ASN A 61 -4.19 -12.63 -8.07
N ALA A 62 -4.34 -12.22 -6.81
CA ALA A 62 -3.64 -11.07 -6.26
C ALA A 62 -2.12 -11.30 -6.25
N MET A 63 -1.67 -12.50 -5.86
CA MET A 63 -0.25 -12.87 -5.89
C MET A 63 0.35 -12.80 -7.29
N ILE A 64 -0.35 -13.30 -8.32
CA ILE A 64 0.12 -13.26 -9.71
C ILE A 64 0.29 -11.80 -10.17
N VAL A 65 -0.70 -10.94 -9.91
CA VAL A 65 -0.63 -9.53 -10.30
C VAL A 65 0.52 -8.83 -9.59
N ILE A 66 0.70 -9.05 -8.28
CA ILE A 66 1.84 -8.50 -7.54
C ILE A 66 3.17 -9.00 -8.12
N ALA A 67 3.28 -10.27 -8.50
CA ALA A 67 4.47 -10.83 -9.13
C ALA A 67 4.77 -10.17 -10.49
N LEU A 68 3.75 -10.00 -11.35
CA LEU A 68 3.89 -9.32 -12.63
C LEU A 68 4.32 -7.87 -12.45
N PHE A 69 3.80 -7.19 -11.43
CA PHE A 69 4.16 -5.81 -11.12
C PHE A 69 5.61 -5.69 -10.63
N ASN A 70 6.04 -6.60 -9.74
CA ASN A 70 7.43 -6.70 -9.30
C ASN A 70 8.36 -7.01 -10.48
N MET A 71 7.94 -7.87 -11.41
CA MET A 71 8.69 -8.13 -12.64
C MET A 71 8.80 -6.88 -13.52
N GLY A 72 7.72 -6.11 -13.64
CA GLY A 72 7.71 -4.79 -14.26
C GLY A 72 8.76 -3.85 -13.67
N PHE A 73 8.87 -3.81 -12.34
CA PHE A 73 9.87 -2.98 -11.66
C PHE A 73 11.31 -3.41 -11.91
N ILE A 74 11.59 -4.70 -12.11
CA ILE A 74 12.94 -5.18 -12.44
C ILE A 74 13.45 -4.56 -13.75
N PHE A 75 12.56 -4.25 -14.70
CA PHE A 75 12.94 -3.58 -15.95
C PHE A 75 13.42 -2.13 -15.76
N LEU A 76 13.24 -1.48 -14.59
CA LEU A 76 13.85 -0.18 -14.30
C LEU A 76 15.38 -0.27 -14.13
N GLY A 77 15.95 -1.49 -14.06
CA GLY A 77 17.38 -1.75 -14.24
C GLY A 77 18.28 -1.38 -13.05
N THR A 78 17.80 -0.60 -12.08
CA THR A 78 18.56 -0.26 -10.86
C THR A 78 17.72 -0.43 -9.59
N PRO A 79 18.29 -0.99 -8.51
CA PRO A 79 17.60 -1.09 -7.21
C PRO A 79 17.22 0.27 -6.63
N ALA A 80 18.05 1.29 -6.87
CA ALA A 80 17.78 2.67 -6.46
C ALA A 80 16.50 3.20 -7.13
N ALA A 81 16.29 2.93 -8.42
CA ALA A 81 15.09 3.35 -9.12
C ALA A 81 13.80 2.74 -8.58
N ILE A 82 13.84 1.46 -8.22
CA ILE A 82 12.70 0.74 -7.65
C ILE A 82 12.38 1.29 -6.25
N LEU A 83 13.42 1.47 -5.42
CA LEU A 83 13.28 2.04 -4.08
C LEU A 83 12.65 3.44 -4.15
N ALA A 84 13.13 4.25 -5.08
CA ALA A 84 12.72 5.63 -5.20
C ALA A 84 11.27 5.76 -5.73
N ALA A 85 10.86 4.90 -6.67
CA ALA A 85 9.46 4.79 -7.10
C ALA A 85 8.54 4.31 -5.96
N SER A 86 8.97 3.32 -5.17
CA SER A 86 8.25 2.84 -3.99
C SER A 86 8.07 3.93 -2.93
N ALA A 87 9.10 4.74 -2.71
CA ALA A 87 9.07 5.84 -1.74
C ALA A 87 8.04 6.92 -2.12
N ILE A 88 7.91 7.24 -3.40
CA ILE A 88 6.86 8.15 -3.91
C ILE A 88 5.47 7.58 -3.59
N GLY A 89 5.24 6.30 -3.92
CA GLY A 89 3.98 5.62 -3.63
C GLY A 89 3.64 5.60 -2.14
N TYR A 90 4.64 5.32 -1.29
CA TYR A 90 4.49 5.30 0.17
C TYR A 90 4.11 6.67 0.73
N VAL A 91 4.78 7.75 0.31
CA VAL A 91 4.47 9.11 0.76
C VAL A 91 3.06 9.51 0.33
N CYS A 92 2.67 9.23 -0.91
CA CYS A 92 1.31 9.50 -1.38
C CYS A 92 0.26 8.70 -0.59
N ALA A 93 0.47 7.40 -0.35
CA ALA A 93 -0.45 6.58 0.41
C ALA A 93 -0.61 7.06 1.87
N ASN A 94 0.49 7.42 2.52
CA ASN A 94 0.46 8.00 3.86
C ASN A 94 -0.25 9.34 3.87
N GLY A 95 0.00 10.19 2.88
CA GLY A 95 -0.70 11.46 2.69
C GLY A 95 -2.20 11.28 2.59
N ILE A 96 -2.65 10.43 1.65
CA ILE A 96 -4.06 10.14 1.43
C ILE A 96 -4.68 9.55 2.71
N SER A 97 -3.99 8.64 3.40
CA SER A 97 -4.46 8.09 4.68
C SER A 97 -4.66 9.16 5.75
N LEU A 98 -3.72 10.11 5.85
CA LEU A 98 -3.79 11.20 6.83
C LEU A 98 -4.91 12.19 6.48
N PHE A 99 -5.07 12.53 5.20
CA PHE A 99 -6.19 13.35 4.72
C PHE A 99 -7.54 12.65 4.89
N ALA A 100 -7.60 11.34 4.64
CA ALA A 100 -8.79 10.53 4.88
C ALA A 100 -9.15 10.49 6.37
N TYR A 101 -8.18 10.36 7.27
CA TYR A 101 -8.39 10.42 8.71
C TYR A 101 -8.97 11.77 9.16
N VAL A 102 -8.40 12.87 8.65
CA VAL A 102 -8.90 14.23 8.92
C VAL A 102 -10.33 14.37 8.41
N LYS A 103 -10.60 14.02 7.15
CA LYS A 103 -11.93 14.07 6.54
C LYS A 103 -12.95 13.20 7.28
N ALA A 104 -12.59 11.96 7.62
CA ALA A 104 -13.47 11.04 8.35
C ALA A 104 -13.77 11.48 9.79
N LYS A 105 -13.02 12.42 10.35
CA LYS A 105 -13.26 12.98 11.68
C LYS A 105 -13.99 14.32 11.64
N PHE A 106 -13.83 15.10 10.57
CA PHE A 106 -14.61 16.32 10.33
C PHE A 106 -16.00 16.05 9.75
N ASP A 107 -16.19 14.95 9.01
CA ASP A 107 -17.47 14.61 8.40
C ASP A 107 -18.38 13.82 9.37
N PRO A 108 -19.54 14.37 9.78
CA PRO A 108 -20.43 13.75 10.75
C PRO A 108 -21.05 12.42 10.28
N ARG A 109 -21.02 12.10 8.97
CA ARG A 109 -21.55 10.83 8.42
C ARG A 109 -20.69 9.60 8.74
N PHE A 110 -19.39 9.79 9.01
CA PHE A 110 -18.45 8.74 9.41
C PHE A 110 -18.18 8.71 10.92
N SER A 111 -18.87 9.59 11.67
CA SER A 111 -18.79 9.66 13.13
C SER A 111 -19.65 8.60 13.84
N THR A 112 -20.60 7.98 13.13
CA THR A 112 -21.50 6.92 13.63
C THR A 112 -20.94 5.51 13.46
N LEU A 113 -19.81 5.33 12.76
CA LEU A 113 -19.14 4.04 12.70
C LEU A 113 -18.48 3.71 14.04
N GLU A 114 -18.77 2.53 14.59
CA GLU A 114 -18.24 2.06 15.86
C GLU A 114 -16.71 1.87 15.74
N ARG A 115 -15.93 2.81 16.28
CA ARG A 115 -14.46 2.79 16.18
C ARG A 115 -13.88 1.92 17.30
N PRO A 116 -13.18 0.80 17.00
CA PRO A 116 -12.53 -0.05 18.01
C PRO A 116 -11.41 0.69 18.76
N PHE A 117 -10.84 1.74 18.15
CA PHE A 117 -9.79 2.55 18.74
C PHE A 117 -10.21 4.03 18.79
N LYS A 118 -10.49 4.54 20.00
CA LYS A 118 -10.81 5.96 20.25
C LYS A 118 -9.52 6.73 20.47
N ALA A 119 -8.99 7.34 19.41
CA ALA A 119 -7.84 8.24 19.55
C ALA A 119 -8.21 9.49 20.39
N PRO A 120 -7.33 9.94 21.32
CA PRO A 120 -7.59 11.08 22.19
C PRO A 120 -7.91 12.37 21.39
N GLY A 121 -8.79 13.21 21.94
CA GLY A 121 -9.19 14.49 21.35
C GLY A 121 -7.97 15.36 21.04
N GLY A 122 -7.93 15.98 19.86
CA GLY A 122 -6.83 16.87 19.44
C GLY A 122 -5.82 16.29 18.44
N TRP A 123 -5.63 14.96 18.38
CA TRP A 123 -4.70 14.31 17.42
C TRP A 123 -5.06 14.53 15.94
N GLN A 124 -6.27 15.00 15.67
CA GLN A 124 -6.72 15.36 14.32
C GLN A 124 -6.04 16.60 13.76
N TYR A 125 -5.74 17.58 14.61
CA TYR A 125 -5.06 18.80 14.20
C TYR A 125 -3.56 18.54 14.02
N VAL A 126 -2.98 17.67 14.86
CA VAL A 126 -1.61 17.19 14.69
C VAL A 126 -1.48 16.40 13.39
N ALA A 127 -2.40 15.46 13.12
CA ALA A 127 -2.43 14.71 11.87
C ALA A 127 -2.65 15.61 10.65
N ALA A 128 -3.52 16.63 10.74
CA ALA A 128 -3.73 17.59 9.66
C ALA A 128 -2.50 18.48 9.42
N PHE A 129 -1.84 18.96 10.48
CA PHE A 129 -0.64 19.77 10.39
C PHE A 129 0.54 18.95 9.82
N PHE A 130 0.75 17.73 10.34
CA PHE A 130 1.74 16.82 9.79
C PHE A 130 1.40 16.43 8.35
N GLY A 131 0.13 16.19 8.01
CA GLY A 131 -0.26 15.90 6.63
C GLY A 131 -0.02 17.06 5.69
N PHE A 132 -0.42 18.27 6.09
CA PHE A 132 -0.27 19.46 5.28
C PHE A 132 1.19 19.90 5.10
N PHE A 133 2.04 19.67 6.10
CA PHE A 133 3.45 20.06 6.04
C PHE A 133 4.34 18.93 5.54
N ASN A 134 4.20 17.72 6.09
CA ASN A 134 5.02 16.57 5.73
C ASN A 134 4.72 16.08 4.31
N LEU A 135 3.46 16.07 3.87
CA LEU A 135 3.14 15.51 2.55
C LEU A 135 3.77 16.29 1.39
N PRO A 136 3.53 17.60 1.20
CA PRO A 136 4.15 18.33 0.10
C PRO A 136 5.66 18.43 0.26
N LEU A 137 6.18 18.56 1.49
CA LEU A 137 7.61 18.75 1.73
C LEU A 137 8.40 17.45 1.52
N CYS A 138 7.87 16.31 1.97
CA CYS A 138 8.45 14.99 1.68
C CYS A 138 8.23 14.56 0.23
N LEU A 139 7.09 14.87 -0.38
CA LEU A 139 6.84 14.53 -1.80
C LEU A 139 7.78 15.36 -2.71
N ILE A 140 7.88 16.67 -2.50
CA ILE A 140 8.83 17.53 -3.23
C ILE A 140 10.27 17.08 -2.96
N GLY A 141 10.62 16.78 -1.70
CA GLY A 141 11.96 16.32 -1.33
C GLY A 141 12.33 14.99 -2.02
N ILE A 142 11.42 14.01 -2.04
CA ILE A 142 11.65 12.72 -2.69
C ILE A 142 11.69 12.88 -4.22
N VAL A 143 10.84 13.71 -4.82
CA VAL A 143 10.87 13.97 -6.27
C VAL A 143 12.16 14.69 -6.67
N TYR A 144 12.63 15.63 -5.85
CA TYR A 144 13.89 16.33 -6.07
C TYR A 144 15.09 15.39 -5.98
N LEU A 145 15.18 14.57 -4.92
CA LEU A 145 16.24 13.56 -4.78
C LEU A 145 16.19 12.53 -5.91
N ASN A 146 15.00 12.05 -6.30
CA ASN A 146 14.82 11.17 -7.45
C ASN A 146 15.38 11.77 -8.74
N SER A 147 15.08 13.04 -9.00
CA SER A 147 15.52 13.74 -10.22
C SER A 147 17.04 13.91 -10.28
N LEU A 148 17.71 14.01 -9.12
CA LEU A 148 19.16 14.18 -9.04
C LEU A 148 19.93 12.87 -9.14
N GLU A 149 19.45 11.79 -8.51
CA GLU A 149 20.21 10.53 -8.39
C GLU A 149 19.84 9.48 -9.45
N VAL A 150 18.58 9.42 -9.86
CA VAL A 150 18.03 8.31 -10.66
C VAL A 150 17.43 8.79 -11.98
N GLY A 151 16.93 10.03 -12.02
CA GLY A 151 16.27 10.64 -13.17
C GLY A 151 14.74 10.51 -13.13
N TRP A 152 14.08 11.14 -14.11
CA TRP A 152 12.62 11.29 -14.16
C TRP A 152 11.85 9.97 -14.36
N THR A 153 12.52 8.90 -14.80
CA THR A 153 11.90 7.60 -15.07
C THR A 153 11.20 7.03 -13.83
N SER A 154 11.84 7.04 -12.66
CA SER A 154 11.23 6.54 -11.41
C SER A 154 10.04 7.38 -10.96
N THR A 155 10.12 8.69 -11.12
CA THR A 155 9.03 9.61 -10.80
C THR A 155 7.83 9.36 -11.70
N ILE A 156 8.04 9.25 -13.02
CA ILE A 156 6.99 8.95 -14.00
C ILE A 156 6.35 7.61 -13.69
N VAL A 157 7.14 6.57 -13.42
CA VAL A 157 6.61 5.25 -13.04
C VAL A 157 5.74 5.36 -11.79
N GLY A 158 6.22 6.03 -10.73
CA GLY A 158 5.45 6.24 -9.50
C GLY A 158 4.10 6.93 -9.75
N PHE A 159 4.09 7.99 -10.56
CA PHE A 159 2.85 8.69 -10.92
C PHE A 159 1.94 7.83 -11.80
N VAL A 160 2.47 7.13 -12.81
CA VAL A 160 1.69 6.24 -13.68
C VAL A 160 1.00 5.16 -12.88
N VAL A 161 1.71 4.51 -11.95
CA VAL A 161 1.15 3.49 -11.07
C VAL A 161 0.02 4.06 -10.22
N LEU A 162 0.20 5.27 -9.68
CA LEU A 162 -0.79 5.93 -8.84
C LEU A 162 -2.02 6.37 -9.66
N THR A 163 -1.82 6.88 -10.87
CA THR A 163 -2.90 7.22 -11.79
C THR A 163 -3.64 5.97 -12.25
N LEU A 164 -2.97 4.84 -12.44
CA LEU A 164 -3.56 3.56 -12.85
C LEU A 164 -4.52 2.98 -11.80
N TYR A 165 -4.37 3.36 -10.53
CA TYR A 165 -5.34 3.02 -9.48
C TYR A 165 -6.73 3.65 -9.73
N LEU A 166 -6.79 4.89 -10.23
CA LEU A 166 -8.06 5.60 -10.47
C LEU A 166 -8.99 4.91 -11.48
N PRO A 167 -8.54 4.51 -12.69
CA PRO A 167 -9.39 3.78 -13.63
C PRO A 167 -9.72 2.38 -13.13
N LEU A 168 -8.82 1.69 -12.41
CA LEU A 168 -9.12 0.40 -11.78
C LEU A 168 -10.23 0.53 -10.74
N TRP A 169 -10.18 1.56 -9.90
CA TRP A 169 -11.21 1.85 -8.91
C TRP A 169 -12.55 2.23 -9.56
N TYR A 170 -12.52 3.06 -10.62
CA TYR A 170 -13.71 3.42 -11.37
C TYR A 170 -14.35 2.21 -12.07
N TYR A 171 -13.54 1.30 -12.60
CA TYR A 171 -14.00 0.03 -13.17
C TYR A 171 -14.58 -0.89 -12.08
N SER A 172 -13.94 -0.97 -10.92
CA SER A 172 -14.44 -1.71 -9.75
C SER A 172 -15.83 -1.23 -9.30
N GLN A 173 -16.04 0.08 -9.23
CA GLN A 173 -17.33 0.67 -8.85
C GLN A 173 -18.47 0.26 -9.80
N LYS A 174 -18.19 0.09 -11.09
CA LYS A 174 -19.18 -0.39 -12.09
C LYS A 174 -19.53 -1.86 -11.92
N GLU A 175 -18.60 -2.68 -11.41
CA GLU A 175 -18.87 -4.09 -11.10
C GLU A 175 -19.55 -4.28 -9.73
N GLY A 176 -19.41 -3.31 -8.83
CA GLY A 176 -19.97 -3.33 -7.47
C GLY A 176 -21.46 -2.99 -7.35
N THR A 177 -22.07 -2.43 -8.41
CA THR A 177 -23.44 -1.89 -8.37
C THR A 177 -24.58 -2.89 -8.05
N PRO A 178 -24.51 -4.23 -8.29
CA PRO A 178 -25.65 -5.10 -7.93
C PRO A 178 -25.62 -5.70 -6.51
N GLY A 179 -24.49 -5.65 -5.79
CA GLY A 179 -24.27 -6.47 -4.58
C GLY A 179 -24.33 -5.69 -3.26
N VAL A 180 -23.69 -4.52 -3.20
CA VAL A 180 -23.58 -3.71 -1.98
C VAL A 180 -24.92 -3.08 -1.60
N GLU A 181 -25.79 -2.84 -2.59
CA GLU A 181 -27.14 -2.30 -2.38
C GLU A 181 -28.09 -3.34 -1.77
N LYS A 182 -27.90 -4.64 -2.07
CA LYS A 182 -28.69 -5.72 -1.47
C LYS A 182 -28.34 -5.97 0.00
N GLU A 183 -27.07 -5.89 0.37
CA GLU A 183 -26.64 -6.10 1.76
C GLU A 183 -26.99 -4.91 2.66
N LYS A 184 -26.87 -3.67 2.15
CA LYS A 184 -27.41 -2.48 2.85
C LYS A 184 -28.93 -2.47 2.95
N SER A 185 -29.64 -2.93 1.92
CA SER A 185 -31.11 -3.05 1.96
C SER A 185 -31.56 -4.15 2.94
N ALA A 186 -30.88 -5.30 2.97
CA ALA A 186 -31.22 -6.39 3.89
C ALA A 186 -30.90 -6.06 5.36
N ALA A 187 -29.78 -5.38 5.63
CA ALA A 187 -29.45 -4.91 6.98
C ALA A 187 -30.39 -3.80 7.48
N SER A 188 -30.95 -3.00 6.57
CA SER A 188 -31.97 -1.99 6.89
C SER A 188 -33.37 -2.59 7.12
N GLU A 189 -33.71 -3.73 6.54
CA GLU A 189 -35.00 -4.40 6.76
C GLU A 189 -35.03 -5.28 8.02
N LEU A 190 -33.87 -5.79 8.46
CA LEU A 190 -33.74 -6.57 9.71
C LEU A 190 -33.65 -5.70 10.98
N SER A 191 -33.59 -4.37 10.83
CA SER A 191 -33.52 -3.40 11.93
C SER A 191 -34.79 -2.57 12.12
N VAL A 192 -35.90 -2.96 11.46
CA VAL A 192 -37.25 -2.40 11.63
C VAL A 192 -38.16 -3.40 12.33
#